data_AF-I0H9I7-F1
#
_entry.id   AF-I0H9I7-F1
#
_cell.length_a   1.000
_cell.length_b   1.000
_cell.length_c   1.000
_cell.angle_alpha   90.00
_cell.angle_beta   90.00
_cell.angle_gamma   90.00
#
_symmetry.space_group_name_H-M   'P 1'
#
loop_
_entity.id
_entity.type
_entity.pdbx_description
1 polymer ?
#
loop_
_entity_poly.entity_id
_entity_poly.type
_entity_poly.pdbx_seq_one_letter_code
_entity_poly.pdbx_strand_id
1 'polypeptide(L)'
;MSTHDVLTIGRLANGLYVEYLGETTTDDLMVGVGDPPPLCDRLWHGHPGIIWEPALQFVQVRWVGLEDTVESFGIGYSSDDDGRYRGLGVIAASDYEKRRRRVLAGQTPQE
;
A
#
# COMPACT_ATOMS: atom_id res chain seq x y z
N MET A 1 -19.07 -2.86 -2.94
CA MET A 1 -17.86 -2.12 -3.35
C MET A 1 -17.48 -1.22 -2.19
N SER A 2 -16.41 -1.55 -1.45
CA SER A 2 -15.86 -0.63 -0.46
C SER A 2 -15.37 0.62 -1.19
N THR A 3 -15.85 1.78 -0.79
CA THR A 3 -15.39 3.06 -1.32
C THR A 3 -14.07 3.37 -0.65
N HIS A 4 -12.95 2.98 -1.27
CA HIS A 4 -11.63 3.31 -0.77
C HIS A 4 -11.40 4.82 -0.82
N ASP A 5 -10.78 5.36 0.22
CA ASP A 5 -10.38 6.77 0.28
C ASP A 5 -9.07 6.96 -0.49
N VAL A 6 -9.15 7.00 -1.83
CA VAL A 6 -7.98 7.10 -2.71
C VAL A 6 -7.16 8.35 -2.38
N LEU A 7 -5.85 8.16 -2.23
CA LEU A 7 -4.91 9.25 -1.99
C LEU A 7 -4.92 10.24 -3.15
N THR A 8 -4.97 11.53 -2.83
CA THR A 8 -4.88 12.62 -3.80
C THR A 8 -3.64 13.46 -3.55
N ILE A 9 -3.15 14.13 -4.60
CA ILE A 9 -1.99 15.02 -4.54
C ILE A 9 -2.09 16.07 -3.42
N GLY A 10 -3.29 16.59 -3.13
CA GLY A 10 -3.51 17.58 -2.06
C GLY A 10 -3.37 17.02 -0.64
N ARG A 11 -3.35 15.69 -0.47
CA ARG A 11 -3.17 15.01 0.82
C ARG A 11 -1.82 14.32 0.93
N LEU A 12 -0.98 14.37 -0.12
CA LEU A 12 0.30 13.71 -0.14
C LEU A 12 1.24 14.32 0.91
N ALA A 13 1.66 13.51 1.88
CA ALA A 13 2.53 13.95 2.96
C ALA A 13 3.38 12.79 3.49
N ASN A 14 4.60 13.11 3.94
CA ASN A 14 5.43 12.18 4.71
C ASN A 14 4.70 11.77 6.01
N GLY A 15 4.80 10.49 6.38
CA GLY A 15 4.19 9.95 7.59
C GLY A 15 2.71 9.58 7.45
N LEU A 16 2.09 9.80 6.28
CA LEU A 16 0.69 9.43 6.06
C LEU A 16 0.52 7.91 6.03
N TYR A 17 -0.48 7.41 6.75
CA TYR A 17 -0.86 5.99 6.74
C TYR A 17 -1.67 5.67 5.49
N VAL A 18 -1.23 4.66 4.76
CA VAL A 18 -1.84 4.22 3.52
C VAL A 18 -2.08 2.72 3.48
N GLU A 19 -2.97 2.30 2.60
CA GLU A 19 -3.18 0.92 2.19
C GLU A 19 -2.84 0.75 0.71
N TYR A 20 -2.31 -0.42 0.35
CA TYR A 20 -2.18 -0.82 -1.05
C TYR A 20 -3.55 -1.23 -1.61
N LEU A 21 -3.96 -0.66 -2.75
CA LEU A 21 -5.29 -0.88 -3.35
C LEU A 21 -5.33 -1.95 -4.45
N GLY A 22 -4.24 -2.67 -4.71
CA GLY A 22 -4.26 -3.79 -5.66
C GLY A 22 -4.13 -3.42 -7.14
N GLU A 23 -4.36 -2.16 -7.52
CA GLU A 23 -4.17 -1.68 -8.90
C GLU A 23 -2.85 -0.92 -9.05
N THR A 24 -1.82 -1.63 -9.46
CA THR A 24 -0.75 -1.04 -10.28
C THR A 24 -0.38 -2.08 -11.33
N THR A 25 -0.64 -1.73 -12.58
CA THR A 25 -0.46 -2.59 -13.76
C THR A 25 0.94 -3.17 -13.83
N THR A 26 0.98 -4.48 -14.11
CA THR A 26 2.10 -5.22 -14.72
C THR A 26 3.42 -5.19 -13.95
N ASP A 27 3.51 -5.99 -12.90
CA ASP A 27 4.69 -6.81 -12.64
C ASP A 27 4.27 -8.02 -11.78
N ASP A 28 4.93 -9.16 -11.99
CA ASP A 28 4.65 -10.48 -11.39
C ASP A 28 4.79 -10.54 -9.84
N LEU A 29 4.89 -9.38 -9.18
CA LEU A 29 5.03 -9.21 -7.73
C LEU A 29 3.70 -8.88 -7.02
N MET A 30 2.59 -8.70 -7.77
CA MET A 30 1.32 -8.21 -7.23
C MET A 30 0.25 -9.29 -7.27
N VAL A 31 -0.38 -9.52 -6.11
CA VAL A 31 -1.21 -10.71 -5.91
C VAL A 31 -2.67 -10.31 -5.69
N GLY A 32 -3.56 -10.94 -6.45
CA GLY A 32 -4.97 -10.61 -6.55
C GLY A 32 -5.83 -11.35 -5.54
N VAL A 33 -7.13 -11.03 -5.53
CA VAL A 33 -8.11 -11.77 -4.73
C VAL A 33 -8.27 -13.18 -5.34
N GLY A 34 -7.72 -14.20 -4.67
CA GLY A 34 -7.82 -15.61 -5.08
C GLY A 34 -6.52 -16.41 -5.02
N ASP A 35 -5.39 -15.74 -4.82
CA ASP A 35 -4.07 -16.38 -4.74
C ASP A 35 -3.80 -17.06 -3.37
N PRO A 36 -2.90 -18.07 -3.31
CA PRO A 36 -2.61 -18.81 -2.09
C PRO A 36 -2.09 -17.92 -0.94
N PRO A 37 -2.37 -18.30 0.33
CA PRO A 37 -2.14 -17.47 1.52
C PRO A 37 -0.67 -17.03 1.68
N PRO A 38 -0.45 -15.88 2.34
CA PRO A 38 0.77 -15.09 2.19
C PRO A 38 2.02 -15.78 2.74
N LEU A 39 3.08 -15.74 1.94
CA LEU A 39 4.43 -15.57 2.47
C LEU A 39 4.65 -14.05 2.62
N CYS A 40 5.43 -13.62 3.60
CA CYS A 40 5.74 -12.20 3.85
C CYS A 40 6.72 -11.65 2.80
N ASP A 41 6.44 -11.87 1.51
CA ASP A 41 7.32 -11.59 0.39
C ASP A 41 6.67 -10.71 -0.70
N ARG A 42 5.42 -10.27 -0.51
CA ARG A 42 4.66 -9.56 -1.55
C ARG A 42 3.59 -8.63 -0.99
N LEU A 43 3.16 -7.66 -1.80
CA LEU A 43 2.09 -6.72 -1.47
C LEU A 43 0.70 -7.29 -1.75
N TRP A 44 -0.22 -7.04 -0.80
CA TRP A 44 -1.60 -7.51 -0.85
C TRP A 44 -2.60 -6.36 -0.80
N HIS A 45 -3.78 -6.53 -1.37
CA HIS A 45 -4.85 -5.56 -1.16
C HIS A 45 -5.07 -5.30 0.35
N GLY A 46 -5.08 -4.02 0.73
CA GLY A 46 -5.18 -3.58 2.11
C GLY A 46 -3.87 -3.57 2.90
N HIS A 47 -2.72 -3.91 2.29
CA HIS A 47 -1.42 -3.94 2.99
C HIS A 47 -1.13 -2.56 3.56
N PRO A 48 -0.84 -2.45 4.87
CA PRO A 48 -0.60 -1.16 5.50
C PRO A 48 0.82 -0.66 5.23
N GLY A 49 0.97 0.64 4.99
CA GLY A 49 2.25 1.29 4.81
C GLY A 49 2.25 2.74 5.28
N ILE A 50 3.45 3.33 5.31
CA ILE A 50 3.68 4.73 5.67
C ILE A 50 4.42 5.41 4.53
N ILE A 51 3.92 6.55 4.06
CA ILE A 51 4.63 7.36 3.07
C ILE A 51 5.95 7.84 3.65
N TRP A 52 7.05 7.41 3.04
CA TRP A 52 8.40 7.81 3.41
C TRP A 52 8.88 8.99 2.55
N GLU A 53 8.63 8.96 1.23
CA GLU A 53 9.02 10.03 0.33
C GLU A 53 7.83 10.47 -0.53
N PRO A 54 7.27 11.68 -0.30
CA PRO A 54 6.12 12.20 -1.04
C PRO A 54 6.53 12.82 -2.39
N ALA A 55 7.30 12.12 -3.20
CA ALA A 55 7.66 12.60 -4.53
C ALA A 55 6.46 12.44 -5.48
N LEU A 56 6.01 13.54 -6.10
CA LEU A 56 4.78 13.58 -6.92
C LEU A 56 4.70 12.50 -8.01
N GLN A 57 5.84 12.16 -8.61
CA GLN A 57 5.90 11.20 -9.70
C GLN A 57 6.17 9.77 -9.22
N PHE A 58 6.74 9.61 -8.02
CA PHE A 58 7.24 8.33 -7.51
C PHE A 58 7.16 8.30 -5.98
N VAL A 59 5.94 8.22 -5.45
CA VAL A 59 5.74 8.15 -3.99
C VAL A 59 6.34 6.85 -3.47
N GLN A 60 7.22 6.94 -2.48
CA GLN A 60 7.76 5.77 -1.79
C GLN A 60 7.01 5.51 -0.49
N VAL A 61 6.68 4.25 -0.28
CA VAL A 61 5.94 3.77 0.89
C VAL A 61 6.76 2.68 1.56
N ARG A 62 6.92 2.79 2.88
CA ARG A 62 7.43 1.70 3.70
C ARG A 62 6.28 0.77 4.04
N TRP A 63 6.29 -0.40 3.45
CA TRP A 63 5.26 -1.42 3.67
C TRP A 63 5.62 -2.29 4.86
N VAL A 64 4.63 -2.57 5.71
CA VAL A 64 4.85 -3.39 6.92
C VAL A 64 5.31 -4.79 6.52
N GLY A 65 6.39 -5.28 7.14
CA GLY A 65 6.94 -6.61 6.90
C GLY A 65 7.71 -6.75 5.58
N LEU A 66 7.85 -5.66 4.82
CA LEU A 66 8.54 -5.56 3.53
C LEU A 66 9.50 -4.37 3.53
N GLU A 67 9.89 -3.86 4.70
CA GLU A 67 10.69 -2.64 4.82
C GLU A 67 12.07 -2.76 4.17
N ASP A 68 12.63 -3.98 4.14
CA ASP A 68 13.94 -4.29 3.56
C ASP A 68 13.85 -4.90 2.15
N THR A 69 12.66 -4.95 1.55
CA THR A 69 12.44 -5.60 0.26
C THR A 69 12.27 -4.60 -0.87
N VAL A 70 12.50 -5.04 -2.11
CA VAL A 70 12.44 -4.18 -3.31
C VAL A 70 11.06 -3.54 -3.45
N GLU A 71 10.00 -4.15 -2.96
CA GLU A 71 8.63 -3.63 -3.00
C GLU A 71 8.49 -2.27 -2.28
N SER A 72 9.23 -2.04 -1.19
CA SER A 72 9.25 -0.74 -0.49
C SER A 72 10.10 0.33 -1.19
N PHE A 73 11.00 -0.06 -2.11
CA PHE A 73 11.93 0.86 -2.79
C PHE A 73 11.66 1.02 -4.29
N GLY A 74 11.01 0.04 -4.92
CA GLY A 74 10.89 -0.11 -6.37
C GLY A 74 9.48 0.15 -6.91
N ILE A 75 8.45 0.10 -6.05
CA ILE A 75 7.07 0.38 -6.45
C ILE A 75 6.79 1.86 -6.18
N GLY A 76 7.22 2.71 -7.10
CA GLY A 76 6.84 4.12 -7.10
C GLY A 76 5.38 4.27 -7.52
N TYR A 77 4.55 4.91 -6.70
CA TYR A 77 3.18 5.23 -7.07
C TYR A 77 3.12 6.61 -7.73
N SER A 78 2.50 6.67 -8.91
CA SER A 78 2.25 7.91 -9.64
C SER A 78 0.77 8.32 -9.55
N SER A 79 0.52 9.60 -9.70
CA SER A 79 -0.84 10.12 -9.84
C SER A 79 -1.32 10.01 -11.29
N ASP A 80 -2.63 9.80 -11.47
CA ASP A 80 -3.29 10.00 -12.76
C ASP A 80 -3.48 11.49 -13.11
N ASP A 81 -4.10 11.78 -14.25
CA ASP A 81 -4.36 13.15 -14.74
C ASP A 81 -5.25 13.97 -13.78
N ASP A 82 -6.01 13.30 -12.91
CA ASP A 82 -6.84 13.94 -11.87
C ASP A 82 -6.08 14.13 -10.53
N GLY A 83 -4.79 13.77 -10.48
CA GLY A 83 -3.97 13.84 -9.28
C GLY A 83 -4.26 12.74 -8.26
N ARG A 84 -4.84 11.60 -8.65
CA ARG A 84 -5.15 10.46 -7.78
C ARG A 84 -4.11 9.36 -7.89
N TYR A 85 -3.63 8.86 -6.75
CA TYR A 85 -2.72 7.72 -6.68
C TYR A 85 -3.54 6.43 -6.55
N ARG A 86 -3.95 5.83 -7.67
CA ARG A 86 -4.92 4.71 -7.68
C ARG A 86 -4.47 3.46 -6.93
N GLY A 87 -3.16 3.26 -6.78
CA GLY A 87 -2.60 2.17 -5.98
C GLY A 87 -2.60 2.42 -4.47
N LEU A 88 -2.95 3.64 -4.00
CA LEU A 88 -2.85 4.05 -2.60
C LEU A 88 -4.19 4.56 -2.05
N GLY A 89 -4.66 3.93 -0.97
CA GLY A 89 -5.78 4.41 -0.16
C GLY A 89 -5.26 5.03 1.14
N VAL A 90 -5.90 6.07 1.64
CA VAL A 90 -5.60 6.63 2.96
C VAL A 90 -6.38 5.88 4.02
N ILE A 91 -5.72 5.51 5.11
CA ILE A 91 -6.34 4.78 6.23
C ILE A 91 -6.12 5.51 7.55
N ALA A 92 -7.01 5.26 8.52
CA ALA A 92 -6.85 5.77 9.87
C ALA A 92 -5.69 5.06 10.59
N ALA A 93 -5.06 5.73 11.54
CA ALA A 93 -3.98 5.15 12.36
C ALA A 93 -4.41 3.87 13.09
N SER A 94 -5.67 3.79 13.54
CA SER A 94 -6.23 2.60 14.18
C SER A 94 -6.30 1.40 13.24
N ASP A 95 -6.67 1.63 11.98
CA ASP A 95 -6.73 0.58 10.96
C ASP A 95 -5.32 0.13 10.58
N TYR A 96 -4.40 1.09 10.40
CA TYR A 96 -3.00 0.79 10.19
C TYR A 96 -2.46 -0.14 11.29
N GLU A 97 -2.66 0.17 12.57
CA GLU A 97 -2.15 -0.68 13.67
C GLU A 97 -2.85 -2.04 13.78
N LYS A 98 -4.15 -2.14 13.42
CA LYS A 98 -4.84 -3.43 13.35
C LYS A 98 -4.20 -4.31 12.27
N ARG A 99 -4.00 -3.77 11.07
CA ARG A 99 -3.47 -4.51 9.93
C ARG A 99 -1.98 -4.81 10.09
N ARG A 100 -1.21 -3.88 10.66
CA ARG A 100 0.21 -4.07 10.98
C ARG A 100 0.43 -5.30 11.85
N ARG A 101 -0.34 -5.44 12.92
CA ARG A 101 -0.25 -6.61 13.82
C ARG A 101 -0.55 -7.93 13.11
N ARG A 102 -1.49 -7.93 12.16
CA ARG A 102 -1.83 -9.12 11.37
C ARG A 102 -0.68 -9.52 10.45
N VAL A 103 -0.15 -8.57 9.67
CA VAL A 103 0.97 -8.82 8.76
C VAL A 103 2.19 -9.34 9.51
N LEU A 104 2.55 -8.71 10.63
CA LEU A 104 3.67 -9.16 11.47
C LEU A 104 3.43 -10.53 12.15
N ALA A 105 2.17 -10.98 12.22
CA ALA A 105 1.81 -12.32 12.68
C ALA A 105 1.72 -13.35 11.52
N GLY A 106 2.12 -12.98 10.31
CA GLY A 106 2.05 -13.83 9.11
C GLY A 106 0.62 -14.00 8.57
N GLN A 107 -0.29 -13.08 8.89
CA GLN A 107 -1.68 -13.09 8.44
C GLN A 107 -1.90 -12.07 7.32
N THR A 108 -3.00 -12.23 6.58
CA THR A 108 -3.45 -11.26 5.58
C THR A 108 -3.76 -9.90 6.23
N PRO A 109 -3.54 -8.77 5.53
CA PRO A 109 -3.83 -7.44 6.07
C PRO A 109 -5.29 -7.24 6.50
N GLN A 110 -6.21 -7.84 5.75
CA GLN A 110 -7.65 -7.79 6.00
C GLN A 110 -8.17 -9.17 6.47
N GLU A 111 -9.28 -9.16 7.20
CA GLU A 111 -9.98 -10.36 7.68
C GLU A 111 -10.75 -11.07 6.57
#